data_AF-A0A7C6MJP8-F1
#
_entry.id   AF-A0A7C6MJP8-F1
#
_cell.length_a   1.000
_cell.length_b   1.000
_cell.length_c   1.000
_cell.angle_alpha   90.00
_cell.angle_beta   90.00
_cell.angle_gamma   90.00
#
_symmetry.space_group_name_H-M   'P 1'
#
loop_
_entity.id
_entity.type
_entity.pdbx_description
1 polymer ?
#
loop_
_entity_poly.entity_id
_entity_poly.type
_entity_poly.pdbx_seq_one_letter_code
_entity_poly.pdbx_strand_id
1 'polypeptide(L)'
;MTYLLIGLGIALLLLGAALIVADQRRRQGAPILPGENAAALPGDGEPAAPAQDDREDTVVAVAEEPGVPADGGTDELAREVAAAPRDDTDAVAAVDDSVAAAPDDDAAPVRDDETAQDHETVSARDDQSAPTQDDDAVPAQDERREPSKTERIMPWRSSRPVSRRARKAWAVGRNAEFAKSDAALAEQWQRTPAGEARNVVSGFAHGREMRLCDVGGVTLLALRRPVPSDEVLEFSRIGPTDLPEVGQEGEVLVSATDPELIHRIFDDRAHRVLREIPDAVTVAWAEGEWVLAAFTEGAGTDDWDAAIAPLAGVGDIARRLPPTPGSVGEIDVTHRDPTRPA
;
A
#
# COMPACT_ATOMS: atom_id res chain seq x y z
N MET A 1 8.19 38.55 29.70
CA MET A 1 7.23 37.63 29.05
C MET A 1 7.86 36.32 28.59
N THR A 2 8.97 36.35 27.83
CA THR A 2 9.61 35.14 27.22
C THR A 2 9.80 33.95 28.17
N TYR A 3 10.37 34.18 29.37
CA TYR A 3 10.58 33.11 30.37
C TYR A 3 9.27 32.46 30.88
N LEU A 4 8.15 33.20 30.87
CA LEU A 4 6.85 32.68 31.31
C LEU A 4 6.24 31.77 30.24
N LEU A 5 6.44 32.07 28.95
CA LEU A 5 6.05 31.20 27.84
C LEU A 5 6.90 29.91 27.81
N ILE A 6 8.21 30.01 28.07
CA ILE A 6 9.10 28.84 28.17
C ILE A 6 8.68 27.96 29.37
N GLY A 7 8.39 28.55 30.53
CA GLY A 7 7.89 27.82 31.71
C GLY A 7 6.57 27.09 31.45
N LEU A 8 5.63 27.74 30.75
CA LEU A 8 4.37 27.11 30.34
C LEU A 8 4.60 25.93 29.38
N GLY A 9 5.49 26.09 28.39
CA GLY A 9 5.82 25.01 27.44
C GLY A 9 6.40 23.78 28.12
N ILE A 10 7.31 23.97 29.10
CA ILE A 10 7.88 22.88 29.89
C ILE A 10 6.81 22.21 30.77
N ALA A 11 5.93 22.99 31.41
CA ALA A 11 4.85 22.45 32.22
C ALA A 11 3.86 21.60 31.41
N LEU A 12 3.51 22.03 30.19
CA LEU A 12 2.65 21.28 29.26
C LEU A 12 3.31 19.98 28.77
N LEU A 13 4.62 20.01 28.49
CA LEU A 13 5.39 18.80 28.12
C LEU A 13 5.40 17.77 29.26
N LEU A 14 5.64 18.21 30.50
CA LEU A 14 5.63 17.34 31.67
C LEU A 14 4.24 16.76 31.96
N LEU A 15 3.19 17.56 31.78
CA LEU A 15 1.80 17.10 31.92
C LEU A 15 1.43 16.06 30.85
N GLY A 16 1.82 16.27 29.59
CA GLY A 16 1.63 15.31 28.51
C GLY A 16 2.33 13.98 28.78
N ALA A 17 3.59 14.02 29.21
CA ALA A 17 4.34 12.81 29.59
C ALA A 17 3.67 12.05 30.75
N ALA A 18 3.16 12.75 31.76
CA ALA A 18 2.45 12.13 32.88
C ALA A 18 1.15 11.43 32.45
N LEU A 19 0.39 12.02 31.52
CA LEU A 19 -0.82 11.42 30.96
C LEU A 19 -0.53 10.16 30.14
N ILE A 20 0.54 10.15 29.33
CA ILE A 20 0.97 8.97 28.56
C ILE A 20 1.33 7.81 29.50
N VAL A 21 2.09 8.07 30.57
CA VAL A 21 2.44 7.05 31.57
C VAL A 21 1.21 6.54 32.32
N ALA A 22 0.24 7.40 32.62
CA ALA A 22 -1.01 7.00 33.26
C ALA A 22 -1.87 6.11 32.35
N ASP A 23 -1.94 6.40 31.04
CA ASP A 23 -2.66 5.58 30.07
C ASP A 23 -1.99 4.22 29.85
N GLN A 24 -0.67 4.17 29.71
CA GLN A 24 0.09 2.92 29.62
C GLN A 24 -0.17 2.01 30.84
N ARG A 25 -0.23 2.56 32.06
CA ARG A 25 -0.58 1.80 33.27
C ARG A 25 -2.01 1.28 33.27
N ARG A 26 -2.97 2.00 32.67
CA ARG A 26 -4.35 1.50 32.50
C ARG A 26 -4.41 0.33 31.53
N ARG A 27 -3.69 0.41 30.41
CA ARG A 27 -3.59 -0.68 29.41
C ARG A 27 -2.90 -1.93 29.97
N GLN A 28 -1.91 -1.77 30.85
CA GLN A 28 -1.21 -2.88 31.52
C GLN A 28 -1.99 -3.46 32.71
N GLY A 29 -3.03 -2.78 33.20
CA GLY A 29 -3.75 -3.13 34.43
C GLY A 29 -5.01 -3.96 34.26
N ALA A 30 -5.31 -4.46 33.06
CA ALA A 30 -6.52 -5.23 32.78
C ALA A 30 -6.23 -6.74 32.74
N PRO A 31 -6.48 -7.51 33.82
CA PRO A 31 -6.45 -8.96 33.77
C PRO A 31 -7.63 -9.49 32.95
N ILE A 32 -7.37 -10.39 32.01
CA ILE A 32 -8.41 -11.17 31.33
C ILE A 32 -8.96 -12.18 32.35
N LEU A 33 -10.22 -12.02 32.76
CA LEU A 33 -10.92 -13.01 33.56
C LEU A 33 -11.66 -14.01 32.66
N PRO A 34 -11.48 -15.32 32.83
CA PRO A 34 -12.41 -16.33 32.30
C PRO A 34 -13.77 -16.17 32.99
N GLY A 35 -14.86 -16.43 32.26
CA GLY A 35 -16.21 -16.30 32.81
C GLY A 35 -16.64 -17.49 33.67
N GLU A 36 -17.49 -17.22 34.66
CA GLU A 36 -18.26 -18.25 35.37
C GLU A 36 -19.64 -17.70 35.79
N ASN A 37 -20.60 -18.61 35.93
CA ASN A 37 -22.01 -18.31 36.24
C ASN A 37 -22.31 -18.35 37.75
N ALA A 38 -23.39 -17.66 38.13
CA ALA A 38 -24.30 -17.96 39.24
C ALA A 38 -23.80 -17.97 40.71
N ALA A 39 -24.27 -16.99 41.48
CA ALA A 39 -24.74 -17.15 42.88
C ALA A 39 -25.61 -15.93 43.28
N ALA A 40 -26.59 -16.07 44.19
CA ALA A 40 -27.64 -15.05 44.40
C ALA A 40 -28.30 -15.08 45.78
N LEU A 41 -29.19 -14.09 46.00
CA LEU A 41 -30.11 -13.92 47.14
C LEU A 41 -29.41 -13.56 48.49
N PRO A 42 -30.14 -13.03 49.49
CA PRO A 42 -31.57 -12.65 49.53
C PRO A 42 -31.87 -11.22 50.07
N GLY A 43 -33.15 -10.81 49.95
CA GLY A 43 -33.85 -9.86 50.85
C GLY A 43 -33.68 -8.36 50.57
N ASP A 44 -34.69 -7.49 50.62
CA ASP A 44 -36.11 -7.61 51.06
C ASP A 44 -37.03 -6.70 50.20
N GLY A 45 -38.35 -7.00 50.11
CA GLY A 45 -39.36 -6.03 49.61
C GLY A 45 -40.45 -6.58 48.66
N GLU A 46 -41.54 -7.10 49.25
CA GLU A 46 -42.79 -7.60 48.63
C GLU A 46 -43.85 -6.46 48.45
N PRO A 47 -45.02 -6.58 47.75
CA PRO A 47 -45.55 -7.57 46.78
C PRO A 47 -46.02 -7.00 45.41
N ALA A 48 -46.26 -7.90 44.44
CA ALA A 48 -47.40 -7.80 43.52
C ALA A 48 -47.89 -9.21 43.10
N ALA A 49 -49.19 -9.46 43.15
CA ALA A 49 -49.83 -10.77 42.92
C ALA A 49 -50.69 -10.77 41.62
N PRO A 50 -51.40 -11.85 41.27
CA PRO A 50 -50.88 -13.19 40.98
C PRO A 50 -51.36 -13.73 39.61
N ALA A 51 -50.79 -14.83 39.13
CA ALA A 51 -51.44 -15.70 38.14
C ALA A 51 -51.06 -17.17 38.37
N GLN A 52 -52.06 -18.04 38.28
CA GLN A 52 -51.96 -19.51 38.28
C GLN A 52 -51.49 -19.96 36.87
N ASP A 53 -51.08 -21.20 36.57
CA ASP A 53 -51.64 -22.48 36.98
C ASP A 53 -50.69 -23.67 36.65
N ASP A 54 -50.98 -24.86 37.20
CA ASP A 54 -50.62 -26.26 36.84
C ASP A 54 -49.36 -26.59 35.97
N ARG A 55 -48.43 -27.50 36.34
CA ARG A 55 -48.42 -28.92 36.81
C ARG A 55 -48.08 -29.95 35.71
N GLU A 56 -47.43 -31.04 36.16
CA GLU A 56 -46.94 -32.27 35.49
C GLU A 56 -45.46 -32.19 35.03
N ASP A 57 -44.43 -32.78 35.67
CA ASP A 57 -44.20 -34.03 36.48
C ASP A 57 -43.71 -35.24 35.65
N THR A 58 -42.95 -36.17 36.27
CA THR A 58 -42.17 -37.33 35.71
C THR A 58 -40.73 -36.96 35.26
N VAL A 59 -39.62 -37.18 36.00
CA VAL A 59 -39.02 -38.39 36.68
C VAL A 59 -38.57 -39.44 35.64
N VAL A 60 -37.31 -39.91 35.55
CA VAL A 60 -36.54 -40.93 36.32
C VAL A 60 -35.02 -40.68 36.00
N ALA A 61 -34.08 -40.43 36.93
CA ALA A 61 -33.25 -41.37 37.74
C ALA A 61 -32.49 -42.47 36.92
N VAL A 62 -31.27 -42.97 37.23
CA VAL A 62 -30.23 -42.72 38.26
C VAL A 62 -28.92 -43.46 37.83
N ALA A 63 -27.73 -42.91 38.15
CA ALA A 63 -26.37 -43.52 38.39
C ALA A 63 -25.83 -44.70 37.49
N GLU A 64 -24.56 -45.12 37.48
CA GLU A 64 -23.31 -44.78 38.21
C GLU A 64 -22.08 -45.22 37.35
N GLU A 65 -20.88 -44.65 37.55
CA GLU A 65 -19.62 -45.23 37.04
C GLU A 65 -19.10 -46.35 37.99
N PRO A 66 -18.19 -47.26 37.55
CA PRO A 66 -16.75 -47.03 37.81
C PRO A 66 -15.75 -47.73 36.85
N GLY A 67 -14.47 -47.29 36.90
CA GLY A 67 -13.35 -48.25 36.90
C GLY A 67 -12.12 -47.96 36.03
N VAL A 68 -11.06 -47.43 36.64
CA VAL A 68 -9.68 -47.42 36.11
C VAL A 68 -8.87 -48.58 36.72
N PRO A 69 -7.91 -49.17 35.99
CA PRO A 69 -6.65 -49.58 36.60
C PRO A 69 -5.42 -49.01 35.88
N ALA A 70 -4.30 -48.93 36.61
CA ALA A 70 -3.02 -48.42 36.14
C ALA A 70 -1.90 -49.46 36.30
N ASP A 71 -0.93 -49.41 35.40
CA ASP A 71 0.42 -50.01 35.48
C ASP A 71 1.26 -49.34 34.36
N GLY A 72 2.57 -49.09 34.41
CA GLY A 72 3.59 -49.43 35.40
C GLY A 72 4.90 -49.76 34.65
N GLY A 73 5.89 -48.85 34.64
CA GLY A 73 7.14 -49.08 33.89
C GLY A 73 8.13 -47.91 33.89
N THR A 74 9.22 -48.09 34.63
CA THR A 74 10.46 -47.29 34.59
C THR A 74 11.39 -47.84 33.46
N ASP A 75 12.57 -47.31 33.09
CA ASP A 75 13.42 -46.26 33.66
C ASP A 75 14.40 -45.68 32.59
N GLU A 76 15.15 -44.64 32.99
CA GLU A 76 16.56 -44.39 32.64
C GLU A 76 17.04 -44.28 31.15
N LEU A 77 17.26 -43.04 30.70
CA LEU A 77 18.59 -42.61 30.19
C LEU A 77 18.72 -41.08 30.20
N ALA A 78 19.76 -40.57 30.88
CA ALA A 78 19.92 -39.15 31.18
C ALA A 78 21.15 -38.50 30.52
N ARG A 79 21.00 -37.19 30.22
CA ARG A 79 22.01 -36.12 30.26
C ARG A 79 23.49 -36.40 29.92
N GLU A 80 23.95 -35.71 28.89
CA GLU A 80 25.30 -35.14 28.74
C GLU A 80 25.10 -33.85 27.89
N VAL A 81 25.33 -32.58 28.30
CA VAL A 81 26.22 -31.85 29.23
C VAL A 81 27.51 -31.29 28.58
N ALA A 82 27.33 -30.13 27.95
CA ALA A 82 28.14 -28.91 28.09
C ALA A 82 29.43 -28.67 27.28
N ALA A 83 29.83 -27.39 27.35
CA ALA A 83 31.11 -26.75 27.03
C ALA A 83 31.39 -26.33 25.57
N ALA A 84 31.49 -25.01 25.40
CA ALA A 84 32.18 -24.37 24.27
C ALA A 84 33.66 -24.14 24.61
N PRO A 85 34.56 -24.09 23.62
CA PRO A 85 35.84 -23.40 23.73
C PRO A 85 35.70 -21.95 23.23
N ARG A 86 36.32 -21.01 23.95
CA ARG A 86 36.87 -19.79 23.34
C ARG A 86 38.27 -20.14 22.84
N ASP A 87 38.70 -19.54 21.75
CA ASP A 87 40.12 -19.50 21.41
C ASP A 87 40.46 -18.12 20.82
N ASP A 88 41.37 -17.42 21.50
CA ASP A 88 41.95 -16.15 21.08
C ASP A 88 43.43 -16.42 20.72
N THR A 89 43.84 -16.27 19.45
CA THR A 89 45.26 -16.07 19.09
C THR A 89 45.46 -15.19 17.86
N ASP A 90 46.64 -14.58 17.80
CA ASP A 90 46.98 -13.37 17.06
C ASP A 90 47.35 -13.55 15.56
N ALA A 91 46.94 -12.53 14.80
CA ALA A 91 47.75 -11.75 13.84
C ALA A 91 48.20 -12.29 12.44
N VAL A 92 48.43 -11.26 11.59
CA VAL A 92 49.14 -11.17 10.29
C VAL A 92 48.64 -11.92 9.04
N ALA A 93 47.87 -11.20 8.21
CA ALA A 93 48.34 -10.78 6.88
C ALA A 93 47.45 -9.66 6.32
N ALA A 94 48.02 -8.48 6.06
CA ALA A 94 47.37 -7.46 5.25
C ALA A 94 47.65 -7.74 3.76
N VAL A 95 46.62 -7.71 2.92
CA VAL A 95 46.78 -7.62 1.47
C VAL A 95 46.18 -6.28 1.04
N ASP A 96 47.08 -5.38 0.70
CA ASP A 96 46.83 -4.13 -0.01
C ASP A 96 46.47 -4.47 -1.47
N ASP A 97 45.36 -3.91 -1.97
CA ASP A 97 45.07 -3.89 -3.41
C ASP A 97 44.64 -2.47 -3.83
N SER A 98 45.63 -1.58 -3.80
CA SER A 98 45.55 -0.22 -4.29
C SER A 98 45.51 -0.20 -5.82
N VAL A 99 44.33 -0.27 -6.42
CA VAL A 99 44.15 0.00 -7.86
C VAL A 99 44.11 1.52 -8.11
N ALA A 100 45.04 1.98 -8.95
CA ALA A 100 45.39 3.38 -9.10
C ALA A 100 44.33 4.23 -9.82
N ALA A 101 44.24 5.49 -9.40
CA ALA A 101 43.68 6.56 -10.23
C ALA A 101 44.67 6.92 -11.36
N ALA A 102 44.14 7.22 -12.54
CA ALA A 102 44.85 7.88 -13.65
C ALA A 102 44.10 9.19 -13.98
N PRO A 103 44.80 10.23 -14.47
CA PRO A 103 44.42 11.62 -14.19
C PRO A 103 43.46 12.25 -15.20
N ASP A 104 42.87 13.36 -14.78
CA ASP A 104 42.26 14.36 -15.67
C ASP A 104 43.30 14.91 -16.66
N ASP A 105 42.89 15.12 -17.91
CA ASP A 105 43.67 15.83 -18.93
C ASP A 105 42.89 17.10 -19.34
N ASP A 106 43.56 18.25 -19.25
CA ASP A 106 42.96 19.58 -19.28
C ASP A 106 43.48 20.37 -20.48
N ALA A 107 42.63 20.67 -21.47
CA ALA A 107 42.85 21.75 -22.45
C ALA A 107 41.68 21.94 -23.45
N ALA A 108 41.09 23.13 -23.41
CA ALA A 108 40.53 23.81 -24.60
C ALA A 108 41.43 25.05 -24.88
N PRO A 109 41.17 25.90 -25.90
CA PRO A 109 40.32 25.78 -27.09
C PRO A 109 41.08 26.10 -28.41
N VAL A 110 40.44 25.91 -29.57
CA VAL A 110 40.81 26.65 -30.81
C VAL A 110 39.52 27.12 -31.51
N ARG A 111 39.51 28.40 -31.92
CA ARG A 111 38.57 29.02 -32.86
C ARG A 111 39.36 29.47 -34.10
N ASP A 112 38.67 30.13 -35.04
CA ASP A 112 39.16 30.70 -36.32
C ASP A 112 39.05 29.66 -37.48
N ASP A 113 38.53 29.96 -38.67
CA ASP A 113 37.86 31.19 -39.18
C ASP A 113 36.95 30.88 -40.40
N GLU A 114 36.31 31.92 -40.96
CA GLU A 114 35.62 32.05 -42.26
C GLU A 114 36.19 31.19 -43.45
N THR A 115 35.47 30.85 -44.53
CA THR A 115 34.65 31.73 -45.40
C THR A 115 33.85 30.95 -46.48
N ALA A 116 32.81 31.61 -47.03
CA ALA A 116 32.39 31.64 -48.45
C ALA A 116 31.68 30.44 -49.16
N GLN A 117 30.44 30.72 -49.60
CA GLN A 117 29.94 30.75 -51.01
C GLN A 117 29.86 29.44 -51.84
N ASP A 118 28.98 29.27 -52.83
CA ASP A 118 27.73 29.95 -53.29
C ASP A 118 27.08 29.03 -54.34
N HIS A 119 25.82 28.60 -54.23
CA HIS A 119 25.07 28.07 -55.37
C HIS A 119 23.58 28.45 -55.32
N GLU A 120 23.16 29.23 -56.30
CA GLU A 120 21.84 29.87 -56.43
C GLU A 120 21.00 29.20 -57.54
N THR A 121 19.73 28.85 -57.29
CA THR A 121 18.66 28.68 -58.32
C THR A 121 17.29 28.72 -57.61
N VAL A 122 16.58 29.84 -57.48
CA VAL A 122 15.82 30.67 -58.47
C VAL A 122 14.45 30.10 -58.88
N SER A 123 13.38 30.84 -58.52
CA SER A 123 11.99 30.82 -59.07
C SER A 123 11.13 29.56 -58.82
N ALA A 124 9.79 29.53 -58.83
CA ALA A 124 8.69 30.51 -58.71
C ALA A 124 7.35 29.70 -58.65
N ARG A 125 6.17 30.17 -58.21
CA ARG A 125 5.70 31.48 -57.70
C ARG A 125 4.47 31.32 -56.77
N ASP A 126 3.80 32.43 -56.45
CA ASP A 126 2.49 32.57 -55.79
C ASP A 126 1.34 31.74 -56.43
N ASP A 127 0.38 31.30 -55.61
CA ASP A 127 -1.01 31.76 -55.80
C ASP A 127 -1.80 31.77 -54.49
N GLN A 128 -2.76 32.71 -54.36
CA GLN A 128 -3.69 32.80 -53.22
C GLN A 128 -5.09 32.38 -53.67
N SER A 129 -5.82 31.64 -52.82
CA SER A 129 -7.28 31.54 -52.96
C SER A 129 -7.95 31.43 -51.60
N ALA A 130 -9.11 32.08 -51.51
CA ALA A 130 -9.82 32.39 -50.27
C ALA A 130 -10.81 31.26 -49.88
N PRO A 131 -11.53 31.36 -48.73
CA PRO A 131 -12.17 30.21 -48.11
C PRO A 131 -13.50 29.83 -48.75
N THR A 132 -13.95 28.61 -48.48
CA THR A 132 -15.34 28.20 -48.65
C THR A 132 -15.76 27.41 -47.42
N GLN A 133 -16.75 27.91 -46.69
CA GLN A 133 -17.54 27.09 -45.77
C GLN A 133 -18.62 26.41 -46.61
N ASP A 134 -18.87 25.13 -46.37
CA ASP A 134 -20.19 24.55 -46.52
C ASP A 134 -20.36 23.51 -45.41
N ASP A 135 -21.52 23.52 -44.78
CA ASP A 135 -21.89 22.62 -43.67
C ASP A 135 -22.20 21.22 -44.20
N ASP A 136 -21.58 20.19 -43.62
CA ASP A 136 -22.18 18.85 -43.60
C ASP A 136 -21.96 18.22 -42.21
N ALA A 137 -23.06 18.10 -41.47
CA ALA A 137 -23.05 17.65 -40.08
C ALA A 137 -22.91 16.13 -39.98
N VAL A 138 -21.67 15.66 -39.86
CA VAL A 138 -21.39 14.29 -39.40
C VAL A 138 -21.62 14.23 -37.89
N PRO A 139 -22.44 13.29 -37.36
CA PRO A 139 -22.62 13.17 -35.91
C PRO A 139 -21.28 12.81 -35.28
N ALA A 140 -20.91 13.57 -34.25
CA ALA A 140 -19.61 13.47 -33.59
C ALA A 140 -19.26 12.01 -33.27
N GLN A 141 -18.21 11.52 -33.92
CA GLN A 141 -17.51 10.35 -33.39
C GLN A 141 -17.02 10.72 -31.99
N ASP A 142 -17.10 9.76 -31.08
CA ASP A 142 -16.67 9.89 -29.69
C ASP A 142 -15.16 10.15 -29.69
N GLU A 143 -14.77 11.42 -29.80
CA GLU A 143 -13.41 11.93 -29.58
C GLU A 143 -13.10 11.75 -28.10
N ARG A 144 -12.84 10.48 -27.77
CA ARG A 144 -12.24 10.00 -26.54
C ARG A 144 -10.94 10.75 -26.38
N ARG A 145 -11.04 11.87 -25.66
CA ARG A 145 -9.92 12.74 -25.32
C ARG A 145 -8.79 11.85 -24.85
N GLU A 146 -7.68 11.81 -25.60
CA GLU A 146 -6.45 11.28 -25.05
C GLU A 146 -6.23 12.01 -23.71
N PRO A 147 -6.07 11.28 -22.59
CA PRO A 147 -5.90 11.92 -21.30
C PRO A 147 -4.57 12.68 -21.36
N SER A 148 -4.66 13.98 -21.64
CA SER A 148 -3.52 14.86 -21.60
C SER A 148 -2.90 14.72 -20.21
N LYS A 149 -1.56 14.65 -20.17
CA LYS A 149 -0.79 14.58 -18.93
C LYS A 149 -0.86 15.93 -18.21
N THR A 150 -2.06 16.28 -17.76
CA THR A 150 -2.36 17.42 -16.92
C THR A 150 -1.68 17.15 -15.59
N GLU A 151 -0.68 17.95 -15.25
CA GLU A 151 0.08 17.80 -14.02
C GLU A 151 -0.86 17.93 -12.82
N ARG A 152 -1.07 16.81 -12.12
CA ARG A 152 -2.16 16.65 -11.14
C ARG A 152 -1.76 17.27 -9.80
N ILE A 153 -2.65 18.08 -9.23
CA ILE A 153 -2.40 18.82 -7.98
C ILE A 153 -2.63 17.93 -6.75
N MET A 154 -1.89 16.82 -6.65
CA MET A 154 -1.67 16.22 -5.33
C MET A 154 -0.57 17.01 -4.62
N PRO A 155 -0.75 17.38 -3.34
CA PRO A 155 0.27 18.08 -2.57
C PRO A 155 1.35 17.09 -2.10
N TRP A 156 2.09 16.51 -3.06
CA TRP A 156 3.18 15.56 -2.82
C TRP A 156 4.18 16.12 -1.81
N ARG A 157 4.19 15.55 -0.62
CA ARG A 157 5.20 15.89 0.39
C ARG A 157 6.40 14.98 0.15
N SER A 158 7.54 15.59 -0.16
CA SER A 158 8.80 14.85 -0.26
C SER A 158 9.06 14.12 1.05
N SER A 159 9.10 12.80 0.98
CA SER A 159 9.49 11.92 2.07
C SER A 159 11.01 11.96 2.26
N ARG A 160 11.48 11.89 3.51
CA ARG A 160 12.87 11.52 3.77
C ARG A 160 13.03 10.04 3.39
N PRO A 161 13.84 9.71 2.37
CA PRO A 161 13.96 8.32 1.95
C PRO A 161 14.65 7.52 3.07
N VAL A 162 14.09 6.35 3.36
CA VAL A 162 14.76 5.34 4.18
C VAL A 162 16.15 5.06 3.61
N SER A 163 17.14 4.85 4.47
CA SER A 163 18.53 4.68 4.01
C SER A 163 18.63 3.58 2.94
N ARG A 164 19.39 3.84 1.87
CA ARG A 164 19.58 2.88 0.76
C ARG A 164 20.04 1.50 1.27
N ARG A 165 20.82 1.47 2.35
CA ARG A 165 21.25 0.23 3.03
C ARG A 165 20.07 -0.55 3.59
N ALA A 166 19.16 0.11 4.31
CA ALA A 166 17.96 -0.54 4.85
C ALA A 166 17.02 -1.04 3.74
N ARG A 167 16.77 -0.22 2.69
CA ARG A 167 15.97 -0.69 1.54
C ARG A 167 16.59 -1.87 0.80
N LYS A 168 17.93 -1.88 0.60
CA LYS A 168 18.62 -3.04 0.02
C LYS A 168 18.53 -4.29 0.91
N ALA A 169 18.64 -4.13 2.23
CA ALA A 169 18.47 -5.25 3.17
C ALA A 169 17.04 -5.81 3.15
N TRP A 170 16.03 -4.94 3.11
CA TRP A 170 14.62 -5.32 2.97
C TRP A 170 14.35 -6.06 1.66
N ALA A 171 14.90 -5.59 0.54
CA ALA A 171 14.81 -6.29 -0.75
C ALA A 171 15.38 -7.72 -0.67
N VAL A 172 16.59 -7.88 -0.14
CA VAL A 172 17.24 -9.19 0.04
C VAL A 172 16.41 -10.11 0.94
N GLY A 173 15.87 -9.59 2.06
CA GLY A 173 15.02 -10.35 2.98
C GLY A 173 13.69 -10.81 2.39
N ARG A 174 13.30 -10.30 1.21
CA ARG A 174 12.07 -10.63 0.50
C ARG A 174 12.32 -11.31 -0.85
N ASN A 175 13.54 -11.78 -1.09
CA ASN A 175 13.98 -12.34 -2.38
C ASN A 175 13.70 -11.40 -3.58
N ALA A 176 13.76 -10.09 -3.33
CA ALA A 176 13.54 -9.04 -4.32
C ALA A 176 14.87 -8.40 -4.74
N GLU A 177 14.93 -7.95 -5.99
CA GLU A 177 16.10 -7.29 -6.57
C GLU A 177 16.12 -5.80 -6.23
N PHE A 178 17.31 -5.22 -6.12
CA PHE A 178 17.49 -3.78 -5.87
C PHE A 178 18.27 -3.13 -7.02
N ALA A 179 17.69 -2.11 -7.65
CA ALA A 179 18.31 -1.26 -8.64
C ALA A 179 18.48 0.18 -8.11
N LYS A 180 19.56 0.87 -8.54
CA LYS A 180 19.82 2.26 -8.13
C LYS A 180 18.76 3.21 -8.67
N SER A 181 18.32 3.00 -9.91
CA SER A 181 17.20 3.70 -10.55
C SER A 181 16.66 2.91 -11.74
N ASP A 182 15.49 3.32 -12.21
CA ASP A 182 14.82 2.88 -13.42
C ASP A 182 14.11 4.10 -14.04
N ALA A 183 14.44 4.43 -15.30
CA ALA A 183 13.88 5.58 -15.99
C ALA A 183 12.48 5.30 -16.56
N ALA A 184 12.22 4.07 -17.01
CA ALA A 184 10.97 3.69 -17.66
C ALA A 184 9.88 3.27 -16.66
N LEU A 185 10.24 2.99 -15.40
CA LEU A 185 9.26 2.59 -14.38
C LEU A 185 8.24 3.69 -14.06
N ALA A 186 8.69 4.93 -13.86
CA ALA A 186 7.79 6.04 -13.51
C ALA A 186 6.88 6.47 -14.68
N GLU A 187 7.23 6.13 -15.92
CA GLU A 187 6.43 6.43 -17.11
C GLU A 187 5.17 5.54 -17.22
N GLN A 188 5.12 4.43 -16.48
CA GLN A 188 3.97 3.51 -16.43
C GLN A 188 2.81 4.01 -15.56
N TRP A 189 3.00 5.13 -14.86
CA TRP A 189 2.06 5.68 -13.89
C TRP A 189 1.68 7.12 -14.26
N GLN A 190 0.39 7.41 -14.33
CA GLN A 190 -0.09 8.74 -14.74
C GLN A 190 -0.24 9.68 -13.55
N ARG A 191 -0.38 9.13 -12.33
CA ARG A 191 -0.71 9.86 -11.11
C ARG A 191 0.43 9.93 -10.10
N THR A 192 1.68 9.73 -10.52
CA THR A 192 2.85 9.90 -9.66
C THR A 192 3.52 11.27 -9.86
N PRO A 193 4.36 11.73 -8.91
CA PRO A 193 5.23 12.88 -9.14
C PRO A 193 6.06 12.72 -10.43
N ALA A 194 6.45 13.83 -11.05
CA ALA A 194 7.42 13.80 -12.15
C ALA A 194 8.82 13.41 -11.65
N GLY A 195 9.51 12.53 -12.38
CA GLY A 195 10.91 12.18 -12.14
C GLY A 195 11.27 10.73 -12.44
N GLU A 196 12.57 10.44 -12.43
CA GLU A 196 13.14 9.08 -12.50
C GLU A 196 12.81 8.29 -11.22
N ALA A 197 12.47 7.00 -11.34
CA ALA A 197 12.31 6.13 -10.18
C ALA A 197 13.68 5.75 -9.59
N ARG A 198 13.88 5.95 -8.30
CA ARG A 198 15.16 5.72 -7.60
C ARG A 198 15.03 4.73 -6.46
N ASN A 199 16.16 4.13 -6.09
CA ASN A 199 16.25 3.12 -5.04
C ASN A 199 15.15 2.05 -5.21
N VAL A 200 15.06 1.51 -6.42
CA VAL A 200 13.98 0.64 -6.89
C VAL A 200 14.17 -0.77 -6.33
N VAL A 201 13.10 -1.36 -5.81
CA VAL A 201 13.01 -2.76 -5.44
C VAL A 201 11.99 -3.44 -6.34
N SER A 202 12.39 -4.54 -6.98
CA SER A 202 11.57 -5.31 -7.92
C SER A 202 11.44 -6.74 -7.41
N GLY A 203 10.21 -7.24 -7.27
CA GLY A 203 9.98 -8.59 -6.76
C GLY A 203 8.52 -8.99 -6.84
N PHE A 204 8.09 -9.90 -5.96
CA PHE A 204 6.72 -10.35 -5.88
C PHE A 204 6.18 -10.29 -4.44
N ALA A 205 4.91 -9.94 -4.28
CA ALA A 205 4.21 -9.93 -3.01
C ALA A 205 2.73 -10.30 -3.21
N HIS A 206 2.17 -11.17 -2.35
CA HIS A 206 0.82 -11.73 -2.50
C HIS A 206 0.48 -12.24 -3.92
N GLY A 207 1.44 -12.91 -4.57
CA GLY A 207 1.28 -13.45 -5.92
C GLY A 207 1.24 -12.41 -7.05
N ARG A 208 1.58 -11.15 -6.74
CA ARG A 208 1.58 -10.02 -7.68
C ARG A 208 3.00 -9.51 -7.87
N GLU A 209 3.28 -9.01 -9.07
CA GLU A 209 4.49 -8.22 -9.31
C GLU A 209 4.47 -6.98 -8.40
N MET A 210 5.60 -6.70 -7.75
CA MET A 210 5.79 -5.61 -6.80
C MET A 210 6.91 -4.68 -7.27
N ARG A 211 6.70 -3.38 -7.07
CA ARG A 211 7.72 -2.33 -7.21
C ARG A 211 7.68 -1.42 -5.98
N LEU A 212 8.83 -1.12 -5.38
CA LEU A 212 8.96 -0.09 -4.34
C LEU A 212 10.08 0.87 -4.74
N CYS A 213 9.81 2.16 -4.86
CA CYS A 213 10.79 3.15 -5.34
C CYS A 213 10.52 4.55 -4.80
N ASP A 214 11.48 5.46 -4.99
CA ASP A 214 11.29 6.90 -4.76
C ASP A 214 11.07 7.61 -6.11
N VAL A 215 9.96 8.34 -6.27
CA VAL A 215 9.68 9.18 -7.45
C VAL A 215 9.35 10.59 -6.98
N GLY A 216 10.02 11.62 -7.50
CA GLY A 216 9.84 13.02 -7.05
C GLY A 216 10.06 13.24 -5.55
N GLY A 217 10.81 12.35 -4.89
CA GLY A 217 11.02 12.37 -3.44
C GLY A 217 9.90 11.69 -2.61
N VAL A 218 8.85 11.15 -3.23
CA VAL A 218 7.80 10.35 -2.57
C VAL A 218 8.18 8.88 -2.65
N THR A 219 8.13 8.17 -1.51
CA THR A 219 8.24 6.69 -1.51
C THR A 219 6.92 6.10 -1.98
N LEU A 220 6.98 5.26 -3.02
CA LEU A 220 5.85 4.60 -3.65
C LEU A 220 6.00 3.08 -3.55
N LEU A 221 4.91 2.38 -3.21
CA LEU A 221 4.76 0.92 -3.37
C LEU A 221 3.67 0.66 -4.40
N ALA A 222 3.98 -0.12 -5.43
CA ALA A 222 3.05 -0.54 -6.46
C ALA A 222 2.94 -2.08 -6.51
N LEU A 223 1.71 -2.58 -6.60
CA LEU A 223 1.38 -3.98 -6.82
C LEU A 223 0.60 -4.11 -8.13
N ARG A 224 0.99 -5.04 -9.00
CA ARG A 224 0.28 -5.29 -10.25
C ARG A 224 -1.10 -5.89 -9.97
N ARG A 225 -2.13 -5.38 -10.64
CA ARG A 225 -3.51 -5.88 -10.52
C ARG A 225 -3.79 -6.98 -11.56
N PRO A 226 -4.72 -7.92 -11.29
CA PRO A 226 -4.96 -9.07 -12.16
C PRO A 226 -5.70 -8.74 -13.46
N VAL A 227 -6.42 -7.62 -13.52
CA VAL A 227 -7.19 -7.15 -14.68
C VAL A 227 -7.02 -5.62 -14.74
N PRO A 228 -6.44 -5.05 -15.81
CA PRO A 228 -6.24 -3.61 -15.91
C PRO A 228 -7.54 -2.87 -16.24
N SER A 229 -7.58 -1.57 -15.98
CA SER A 229 -8.77 -0.73 -16.14
C SER A 229 -8.38 0.71 -16.42
N ASP A 230 -9.18 1.36 -17.26
CA ASP A 230 -9.07 2.79 -17.57
C ASP A 230 -9.70 3.65 -16.44
N GLU A 231 -10.64 3.08 -15.68
CA GLU A 231 -11.18 3.69 -14.46
C GLU A 231 -10.12 3.81 -13.36
N VAL A 232 -10.04 5.00 -12.75
CA VAL A 232 -9.21 5.29 -11.58
C VAL A 232 -10.08 5.28 -10.32
N LEU A 233 -9.59 4.63 -9.28
CA LEU A 233 -10.17 4.64 -7.93
C LEU A 233 -9.10 5.08 -6.94
N GLU A 234 -9.39 6.10 -6.13
CA GLU A 234 -8.45 6.69 -5.16
C GLU A 234 -9.03 6.72 -3.74
N PHE A 235 -8.10 6.58 -2.78
CA PHE A 235 -8.27 6.72 -1.35
C PHE A 235 -7.24 7.74 -0.84
N SER A 236 -7.67 8.93 -0.43
CA SER A 236 -6.80 10.04 0.01
C SER A 236 -7.04 10.39 1.48
N ARG A 237 -5.97 10.47 2.27
CA ARG A 237 -5.98 11.07 3.63
C ARG A 237 -5.49 12.52 3.64
N ILE A 238 -5.05 13.05 2.50
CA ILE A 238 -4.47 14.40 2.38
C ILE A 238 -5.46 15.45 1.86
N GLY A 239 -6.72 15.06 1.65
CA GLY A 239 -7.83 15.93 1.26
C GLY A 239 -8.37 15.65 -0.15
N PRO A 240 -9.17 16.58 -0.69
CA PRO A 240 -9.77 16.48 -2.02
C PRO A 240 -8.78 16.19 -3.13
N THR A 241 -9.26 15.46 -4.12
CA THR A 241 -8.50 15.01 -5.29
C THR A 241 -9.00 15.73 -6.54
N ASP A 242 -8.41 15.46 -7.69
CA ASP A 242 -8.92 15.94 -8.99
C ASP A 242 -9.98 15.01 -9.61
N LEU A 243 -10.37 13.96 -8.90
CA LEU A 243 -11.43 13.03 -9.27
C LEU A 243 -12.72 13.36 -8.49
N PRO A 244 -13.91 13.18 -9.10
CA PRO A 244 -15.19 13.25 -8.41
C PRO A 244 -15.22 12.45 -7.09
N GLU A 245 -15.74 13.06 -6.03
CA GLU A 245 -15.89 12.41 -4.72
C GLU A 245 -17.02 11.38 -4.75
N VAL A 246 -16.76 10.21 -4.16
CA VAL A 246 -17.73 9.11 -3.99
C VAL A 246 -18.25 9.07 -2.55
N GLY A 247 -17.40 9.38 -1.57
CA GLY A 247 -17.74 9.35 -0.15
C GLY A 247 -16.51 9.38 0.75
N GLN A 248 -16.71 9.17 2.05
CA GLN A 248 -15.66 9.24 3.06
C GLN A 248 -15.78 8.09 4.07
N GLU A 249 -14.68 7.37 4.31
CA GLU A 249 -14.54 6.32 5.33
C GLU A 249 -13.55 6.82 6.40
N GLY A 250 -14.08 7.40 7.49
CA GLY A 250 -13.24 8.01 8.53
C GLY A 250 -12.42 9.19 7.99
N GLU A 251 -11.10 9.09 8.05
CA GLU A 251 -10.18 10.11 7.51
C GLU A 251 -9.83 9.91 6.02
N VAL A 252 -10.35 8.85 5.40
CA VAL A 252 -10.07 8.51 3.99
C VAL A 252 -11.20 9.02 3.10
N LEU A 253 -10.89 10.00 2.24
CA LEU A 253 -11.75 10.39 1.13
C LEU A 253 -11.64 9.36 0.00
N VAL A 254 -12.78 8.95 -0.56
CA VAL A 254 -12.87 8.07 -1.72
C VAL A 254 -13.26 8.90 -2.94
N SER A 255 -12.46 8.86 -4.00
CA SER A 255 -12.72 9.54 -5.28
C SER A 255 -12.52 8.58 -6.45
N ALA A 256 -13.21 8.80 -7.57
CA ALA A 256 -13.06 7.98 -8.77
C ALA A 256 -13.46 8.70 -10.07
N THR A 257 -13.02 8.17 -11.21
CA THR A 257 -13.40 8.66 -12.54
C THR A 257 -14.93 8.56 -12.76
N ASP A 258 -15.53 7.40 -12.47
CA ASP A 258 -16.99 7.20 -12.43
C ASP A 258 -17.48 6.82 -11.01
N PRO A 259 -18.06 7.76 -10.23
CA PRO A 259 -18.66 7.49 -8.93
C PRO A 259 -19.83 6.50 -8.94
N GLU A 260 -20.67 6.49 -9.98
CA GLU A 260 -21.82 5.58 -10.05
C GLU A 260 -21.36 4.13 -10.16
N LEU A 261 -20.26 3.90 -10.86
CA LEU A 261 -19.65 2.58 -10.95
C LEU A 261 -19.08 2.15 -9.59
N ILE A 262 -18.39 3.04 -8.86
CA ILE A 262 -17.87 2.72 -7.54
C ILE A 262 -18.99 2.34 -6.57
N HIS A 263 -20.10 3.09 -6.52
CA HIS A 263 -21.24 2.74 -5.65
C HIS A 263 -21.82 1.33 -5.89
N ARG A 264 -21.58 0.71 -7.06
CA ARG A 264 -22.00 -0.67 -7.37
C ARG A 264 -20.98 -1.73 -6.95
N ILE A 265 -19.70 -1.39 -6.88
CA ILE A 265 -18.60 -2.33 -6.58
C ILE A 265 -18.02 -2.18 -5.17
N PHE A 266 -18.39 -1.11 -4.47
CA PHE A 266 -17.91 -0.77 -3.13
C PHE A 266 -18.85 -1.35 -2.06
N ASP A 267 -18.50 -2.56 -1.61
CA ASP A 267 -19.25 -3.37 -0.64
C ASP A 267 -18.59 -3.37 0.75
N ASP A 268 -19.15 -4.09 1.71
CA ASP A 268 -18.56 -4.28 3.06
C ASP A 268 -17.11 -4.79 3.03
N ARG A 269 -16.72 -5.51 1.98
CA ARG A 269 -15.33 -5.93 1.76
C ARG A 269 -14.44 -4.73 1.43
N ALA A 270 -14.91 -3.81 0.59
CA ALA A 270 -14.20 -2.59 0.27
C ALA A 270 -14.01 -1.69 1.51
N HIS A 271 -15.08 -1.46 2.28
CA HIS A 271 -14.98 -0.73 3.56
C HIS A 271 -14.01 -1.39 4.55
N ARG A 272 -14.00 -2.73 4.66
CA ARG A 272 -13.05 -3.45 5.52
C ARG A 272 -11.60 -3.21 5.10
N VAL A 273 -11.30 -3.37 3.80
CA VAL A 273 -9.94 -3.18 3.27
C VAL A 273 -9.44 -1.75 3.51
N LEU A 274 -10.28 -0.72 3.37
CA LEU A 274 -9.87 0.65 3.66
C LEU A 274 -9.42 0.88 5.10
N ARG A 275 -10.11 0.27 6.07
CA ARG A 275 -9.73 0.35 7.49
C ARG A 275 -8.44 -0.41 7.81
N GLU A 276 -8.01 -1.31 6.94
CA GLU A 276 -6.77 -2.06 7.06
C GLU A 276 -5.57 -1.31 6.43
N ILE A 277 -5.80 -0.28 5.60
CA ILE A 277 -4.71 0.55 5.03
C ILE A 277 -4.02 1.34 6.15
N PRO A 278 -2.70 1.12 6.39
CA PRO A 278 -2.01 1.75 7.51
C PRO A 278 -1.93 3.28 7.36
N ASP A 279 -1.92 3.99 8.48
CA ASP A 279 -1.87 5.47 8.50
C ASP A 279 -0.61 6.06 7.84
N ALA A 280 0.45 5.25 7.70
CA ALA A 280 1.66 5.59 6.94
C ALA A 280 1.42 5.71 5.42
N VAL A 281 0.26 5.27 4.89
CA VAL A 281 -0.14 5.48 3.50
C VAL A 281 -1.02 6.74 3.43
N THR A 282 -0.48 7.78 2.78
CA THR A 282 -1.16 9.08 2.60
C THR A 282 -2.22 9.03 1.51
N VAL A 283 -1.94 8.31 0.42
CA VAL A 283 -2.83 8.10 -0.73
C VAL A 283 -2.60 6.69 -1.25
N ALA A 284 -3.68 5.97 -1.55
CA ALA A 284 -3.63 4.72 -2.31
C ALA A 284 -4.59 4.82 -3.51
N TRP A 285 -4.20 4.32 -4.67
CA TRP A 285 -5.06 4.36 -5.87
C TRP A 285 -4.83 3.17 -6.80
N ALA A 286 -5.83 2.86 -7.61
CA ALA A 286 -5.74 1.92 -8.72
C ALA A 286 -5.79 2.69 -10.04
N GLU A 287 -4.84 2.44 -10.94
CA GLU A 287 -4.79 2.99 -12.31
C GLU A 287 -4.17 1.97 -13.27
N GLY A 288 -4.67 1.87 -14.50
CA GLY A 288 -4.09 1.01 -15.54
C GLY A 288 -3.87 -0.44 -15.06
N GLU A 289 -2.61 -0.88 -15.03
CA GLU A 289 -2.18 -2.21 -14.56
C GLU A 289 -1.77 -2.28 -13.08
N TRP A 290 -1.90 -1.19 -12.32
CA TRP A 290 -1.29 -1.06 -10.99
C TRP A 290 -2.28 -0.65 -9.90
N VAL A 291 -1.94 -1.03 -8.66
CA VAL A 291 -2.39 -0.38 -7.44
C VAL A 291 -1.16 0.20 -6.77
N LEU A 292 -1.21 1.49 -6.46
CA LEU A 292 -0.11 2.25 -5.87
C LEU A 292 -0.48 2.79 -4.48
N ALA A 293 0.54 3.02 -3.67
CA ALA A 293 0.47 3.73 -2.41
C ALA A 293 1.63 4.71 -2.27
N ALA A 294 1.33 5.94 -1.84
CA ALA A 294 2.30 6.96 -1.47
C ALA A 294 2.40 7.07 0.05
N PHE A 295 3.62 6.97 0.58
CA PHE A 295 3.86 6.95 2.02
C PHE A 295 4.11 8.33 2.63
N THR A 296 3.87 8.43 3.95
CA THR A 296 4.25 9.58 4.78
C THR A 296 5.77 9.80 4.83
N GLU A 297 6.19 11.01 5.20
CA GLU A 297 7.59 11.25 5.56
C GLU A 297 8.01 10.30 6.71
N GLY A 298 9.12 9.58 6.53
CA GLY A 298 9.69 8.70 7.54
C GLY A 298 9.14 7.27 7.59
N ALA A 299 8.19 6.89 6.72
CA ALA A 299 7.68 5.52 6.65
C ALA A 299 8.80 4.49 6.38
N GLY A 300 8.88 3.48 7.24
CA GLY A 300 9.93 2.48 7.30
C GLY A 300 9.61 1.19 6.54
N THR A 301 10.51 0.21 6.70
CA THR A 301 10.33 -1.17 6.17
C THR A 301 9.04 -1.82 6.65
N ASP A 302 8.71 -1.58 7.92
CA ASP A 302 7.60 -2.21 8.62
C ASP A 302 6.26 -1.64 8.11
N ASP A 303 6.23 -0.34 7.76
CA ASP A 303 5.10 0.31 7.09
C ASP A 303 4.89 -0.22 5.67
N TRP A 304 5.99 -0.45 4.92
CA TRP A 304 5.91 -1.04 3.58
C TRP A 304 5.35 -2.47 3.65
N ASP A 305 5.78 -3.26 4.63
CA ASP A 305 5.27 -4.62 4.85
C ASP A 305 3.81 -4.63 5.29
N ALA A 306 3.41 -3.73 6.19
CA ALA A 306 2.01 -3.57 6.61
C ALA A 306 1.08 -3.17 5.47
N ALA A 307 1.53 -2.34 4.51
CA ALA A 307 0.72 -1.87 3.39
C ALA A 307 0.43 -2.95 2.32
N ILE A 308 1.23 -4.01 2.23
CA ILE A 308 1.17 -4.98 1.13
C ILE A 308 -0.15 -5.78 1.10
N ALA A 309 -0.65 -6.23 2.25
CA ALA A 309 -1.92 -6.96 2.32
C ALA A 309 -3.15 -6.09 1.98
N PRO A 310 -3.32 -4.89 2.57
CA PRO A 310 -4.39 -3.96 2.19
C PRO A 310 -4.35 -3.58 0.71
N LEU A 311 -3.19 -3.32 0.12
CA LEU A 311 -3.08 -2.94 -1.30
C LEU A 311 -3.40 -4.11 -2.25
N ALA A 312 -3.07 -5.35 -1.88
CA ALA A 312 -3.56 -6.52 -2.60
C ALA A 312 -5.10 -6.63 -2.52
N GLY A 313 -5.68 -6.27 -1.38
CA GLY A 313 -7.14 -6.12 -1.19
C GLY A 313 -7.75 -5.05 -2.09
N VAL A 314 -7.13 -3.86 -2.19
CA VAL A 314 -7.52 -2.79 -3.13
C VAL A 314 -7.49 -3.31 -4.57
N GLY A 315 -6.45 -4.05 -4.96
CA GLY A 315 -6.34 -4.66 -6.29
C GLY A 315 -7.39 -5.74 -6.57
N ASP A 316 -8.03 -6.30 -5.55
CA ASP A 316 -9.16 -7.22 -5.69
C ASP A 316 -10.52 -6.53 -5.76
N ILE A 317 -10.68 -5.38 -5.10
CA ILE A 317 -11.85 -4.51 -5.25
C ILE A 317 -11.84 -3.91 -6.66
N ALA A 318 -10.69 -3.39 -7.09
CA ALA A 318 -10.46 -2.83 -8.42
C ALA A 318 -10.68 -3.85 -9.55
N ARG A 319 -10.57 -5.16 -9.29
CA ARG A 319 -10.90 -6.22 -10.27
C ARG A 319 -12.37 -6.16 -10.75
N ARG A 320 -13.24 -5.46 -10.02
CA ARG A 320 -14.66 -5.26 -10.38
C ARG A 320 -14.88 -4.06 -11.30
N LEU A 321 -13.86 -3.23 -11.53
CA LEU A 321 -13.88 -2.16 -12.53
C LEU A 321 -13.95 -2.76 -13.95
N PRO A 322 -14.46 -2.03 -14.95
CA PRO A 322 -14.43 -2.47 -16.35
C PRO A 322 -12.99 -2.75 -16.79
N PRO A 323 -12.74 -3.87 -17.49
CA PRO A 323 -11.42 -4.10 -18.06
C PRO A 323 -11.11 -3.08 -19.16
N THR A 324 -9.86 -2.64 -19.26
CA THR A 324 -9.37 -1.89 -20.43
C THR A 324 -9.73 -2.66 -21.70
N PRO A 325 -10.31 -2.02 -22.75
CA PRO A 325 -10.73 -2.72 -23.96
C PRO A 325 -9.61 -3.58 -24.58
N GLY A 326 -9.90 -4.85 -24.86
CA GLY A 326 -8.92 -5.81 -25.40
C GLY A 326 -7.94 -6.42 -24.39
N SER A 327 -7.92 -5.98 -23.13
CA SER A 327 -7.03 -6.56 -22.09
C SER A 327 -7.46 -7.92 -21.57
N VAL A 328 -8.77 -8.17 -21.54
CA VAL A 328 -9.34 -9.50 -21.30
C VAL A 328 -9.56 -10.13 -22.67
N GLY A 329 -8.90 -11.26 -22.91
CA GLY A 329 -8.98 -11.98 -24.18
C GLY A 329 -10.42 -12.29 -24.58
N GLU A 330 -10.69 -12.27 -25.89
CA GLU A 330 -12.01 -12.55 -26.45
C GLU A 330 -12.57 -13.86 -25.89
N ILE A 331 -13.74 -13.78 -25.25
CA ILE A 331 -14.37 -14.96 -24.66
C ILE A 331 -14.89 -15.80 -25.81
N ASP A 332 -14.21 -16.93 -26.09
CA ASP A 332 -14.70 -17.90 -27.07
C ASP A 332 -16.04 -18.50 -26.63
N VAL A 333 -17.10 -17.89 -27.13
CA VAL A 333 -18.49 -18.31 -26.93
C VAL A 333 -18.78 -19.67 -27.56
N THR A 334 -17.98 -20.14 -28.52
CA THR A 334 -18.17 -21.45 -29.18
C THR A 334 -17.73 -22.63 -28.31
N HIS A 335 -16.89 -22.37 -27.30
CA HIS A 335 -16.51 -23.34 -26.26
C HIS A 335 -17.46 -23.32 -25.05
N ARG A 336 -18.42 -22.39 -24.97
CA ARG A 336 -19.32 -22.22 -23.81
C ARG A 336 -20.79 -22.54 -24.08
N ASP A 337 -21.10 -23.24 -25.17
CA ASP A 337 -22.44 -23.80 -25.40
C ASP A 337 -22.71 -24.98 -24.44
N PRO A 338 -23.62 -24.84 -23.45
CA PRO A 338 -23.93 -25.92 -22.49
C PRO A 338 -24.74 -27.06 -23.12
N THR A 339 -25.18 -26.94 -24.38
CA THR A 339 -25.90 -27.98 -25.11
C THR A 339 -25.00 -28.85 -26.00
N ARG A 340 -23.70 -28.53 -26.07
CA ARG A 340 -22.72 -29.34 -26.82
C ARG A 340 -22.40 -30.63 -26.05
N PRO A 341 -22.61 -31.83 -26.63
CA PRO A 341 -22.22 -33.08 -25.98
C PRO A 341 -20.69 -33.21 -25.88
N ALA A 342 -20.23 -33.82 -24.80
CA ALA A 342 -18.82 -34.13 -24.51
C ALA A 342 -18.32 -35.36 -25.28
#